data_AF-A0A2S8XB43-F1
#
_entry.id   AF-A0A2S8XB43-F1
#
_cell.length_a   1.000
_cell.length_b   1.000
_cell.length_c   1.000
_cell.angle_alpha   90.00
_cell.angle_beta   90.00
_cell.angle_gamma   90.00
#
_symmetry.space_group_name_H-M   'P 1'
#
loop_
_entity.id
_entity.type
_entity.pdbx_description
1 polymer ?
#
loop_
_entity_poly.entity_id
_entity_poly.type
_entity_poly.pdbx_seq_one_letter_code
_entity_poly.pdbx_strand_id
1 'polypeptide(L)'
;MPLPMVHLNIANRIADSLQMQADRGSFYLGNIAPDSIHMREGTTRDDKEYTHFNPKDEGDYTGRLKELYSSYIKQRTDEGWKWFVRGYFMHVMTDYYWFRSVHPEFVERVNKADLPIDTSRSKEELARLYYQETDQIDFNLYRGTSWSEEVWRVLNSSLGYNMTDRLTADEIVRWRDHTFSFLNGEEPGITPEFITGERVQVFVEETVERLIAMLSSWDPELRNLI
;
A
#
# COMPACT_ATOMS: atom_id res chain seq x y z
N MET A 1 -1.15 -8.22 3.54
CA MET A 1 -0.79 -6.82 3.22
C MET A 1 -1.93 -5.92 3.62
N PRO A 2 -1.67 -4.65 3.94
CA PRO A 2 -2.74 -3.67 4.09
C PRO A 2 -3.54 -3.56 2.79
N LEU A 3 -4.70 -2.94 2.86
CA LEU A 3 -5.52 -2.60 1.70
C LEU A 3 -5.35 -1.10 1.33
N PRO A 4 -5.82 -0.67 0.14
CA PRO A 4 -5.43 0.60 -0.45
C PRO A 4 -5.56 1.83 0.44
N MET A 5 -6.54 1.92 1.34
CA MET A 5 -6.71 3.12 2.18
C MET A 5 -5.65 3.25 3.27
N VAL A 6 -5.10 2.14 3.78
CA VAL A 6 -3.94 2.20 4.69
C VAL A 6 -2.71 2.73 3.96
N HIS A 7 -2.46 2.25 2.74
CA HIS A 7 -1.39 2.77 1.88
C HIS A 7 -1.57 4.27 1.62
N LEU A 8 -2.77 4.69 1.22
CA LEU A 8 -3.09 6.10 0.96
C LEU A 8 -3.01 6.98 2.21
N ASN A 9 -3.32 6.47 3.41
CA ASN A 9 -3.14 7.20 4.67
C ASN A 9 -1.65 7.52 4.90
N ILE A 10 -0.79 6.52 4.71
CA ILE A 10 0.67 6.68 4.83
C ILE A 10 1.17 7.67 3.77
N ALA A 11 0.76 7.50 2.51
CA ALA A 11 1.14 8.40 1.43
C ALA A 11 0.67 9.83 1.68
N ASN A 12 -0.57 10.04 2.14
CA ASN A 12 -1.08 11.36 2.44
C ASN A 12 -0.27 12.05 3.56
N ARG A 13 0.02 11.34 4.64
CA ARG A 13 0.84 11.88 5.74
C ARG A 13 2.24 12.26 5.28
N ILE A 14 2.86 11.43 4.44
CA ILE A 14 4.17 11.74 3.87
C ILE A 14 4.09 12.95 2.95
N ALA A 15 3.10 13.02 2.06
CA ALA A 15 2.90 14.19 1.19
C ALA A 15 2.76 15.49 2.00
N ASP A 16 2.07 15.44 3.14
CA ASP A 16 1.95 16.60 4.04
C ASP A 16 3.24 16.91 4.78
N SER A 17 3.97 15.90 5.29
CA SER A 17 5.28 16.09 5.93
C SER A 17 6.33 16.68 4.97
N LEU A 18 6.30 16.27 3.70
CA LEU A 18 7.17 16.80 2.65
C LEU A 18 6.69 18.17 2.11
N GLN A 19 5.60 18.72 2.64
CA GLN A 19 4.93 19.92 2.15
C GLN A 19 4.74 19.89 0.62
N MET A 20 4.38 18.72 0.11
CA MET A 20 4.46 18.41 -1.31
C MET A 20 3.51 19.31 -2.10
N GLN A 21 4.09 20.25 -2.86
CA GLN A 21 3.39 21.20 -3.73
C GLN A 21 3.17 20.65 -5.15
N ALA A 22 3.92 19.59 -5.52
CA ALA A 22 3.90 18.97 -6.84
C ALA A 22 3.02 17.72 -6.87
N ASP A 23 2.88 17.13 -8.06
CA ASP A 23 1.94 16.08 -8.51
C ASP A 23 1.62 14.96 -7.49
N ARG A 24 0.75 15.28 -6.52
CA ARG A 24 0.22 14.33 -5.54
C ARG A 24 -0.52 13.17 -6.20
N GLY A 25 -1.10 13.40 -7.37
CA GLY A 25 -1.86 12.40 -8.12
C GLY A 25 -0.99 11.25 -8.59
N SER A 26 0.11 11.56 -9.27
CA SER A 26 1.06 10.54 -9.69
C SER A 26 1.64 9.77 -8.50
N PHE A 27 1.92 10.46 -7.38
CA PHE A 27 2.40 9.83 -6.15
C PHE A 27 1.40 8.83 -5.56
N TYR A 28 0.15 9.25 -5.35
CA TYR A 28 -0.89 8.36 -4.83
C TYR A 28 -1.19 7.21 -5.79
N LEU A 29 -1.19 7.48 -7.11
CA LEU A 29 -1.43 6.46 -8.11
C LEU A 29 -0.33 5.39 -8.09
N GLY A 30 0.93 5.81 -7.99
CA GLY A 30 2.06 4.91 -7.79
C GLY A 30 1.91 4.08 -6.53
N ASN A 31 1.40 4.69 -5.45
CA ASN A 31 1.22 4.03 -4.16
C ASN A 31 0.13 2.95 -4.12
N ILE A 32 -0.79 2.91 -5.08
CA ILE A 32 -1.76 1.82 -5.22
C ILE A 32 -1.46 0.92 -6.44
N ALA A 33 -0.47 1.28 -7.27
CA ALA A 33 -0.20 0.62 -8.54
C ALA A 33 0.20 -0.87 -8.41
N PRO A 34 1.02 -1.32 -7.45
CA PRO A 34 1.51 -2.72 -7.44
C PRO A 34 0.41 -3.79 -7.44
N ASP A 35 -0.72 -3.50 -6.78
CA ASP A 35 -1.89 -4.39 -6.73
C ASP A 35 -2.76 -4.37 -7.98
N SER A 36 -2.50 -3.44 -8.91
CA SER A 36 -3.23 -3.42 -10.20
C SER A 36 -3.04 -4.67 -11.05
N ILE A 37 -2.09 -5.52 -10.67
CA ILE A 37 -1.93 -6.87 -11.21
C ILE A 37 -3.19 -7.73 -11.08
N HIS A 38 -4.09 -7.40 -10.15
CA HIS A 38 -5.41 -8.02 -10.02
C HIS A 38 -6.35 -7.72 -11.20
N MET A 39 -6.03 -6.72 -12.04
CA MET A 39 -6.80 -6.39 -13.25
C MET A 39 -6.37 -7.22 -14.47
N ARG A 40 -5.29 -8.01 -14.35
CA ARG A 40 -4.79 -8.91 -15.39
C ARG A 40 -5.58 -10.21 -15.40
N GLU A 41 -6.10 -10.58 -16.55
CA GLU A 41 -6.74 -11.89 -16.75
C GLU A 41 -5.72 -13.01 -16.52
N GLY A 42 -6.11 -14.03 -15.77
CA GLY A 42 -5.23 -15.18 -15.48
C GLY A 42 -4.06 -14.88 -14.55
N THR A 43 -4.09 -13.75 -13.83
CA THR A 43 -3.05 -13.36 -12.86
C THR A 43 -2.77 -14.46 -11.84
N THR A 44 -1.49 -14.68 -11.55
CA THR A 44 -1.01 -15.70 -10.63
C THR A 44 -0.35 -15.09 -9.41
N ARG A 45 0.00 -15.93 -8.44
CA ARG A 45 0.82 -15.51 -7.30
C ARG A 45 2.20 -15.00 -7.75
N ASP A 46 2.80 -15.64 -8.75
CA ASP A 46 4.12 -15.24 -9.26
C ASP A 46 4.07 -13.84 -9.90
N ASP A 47 2.96 -13.51 -10.58
CA ASP A 47 2.74 -12.16 -11.10
C ASP A 47 2.67 -11.12 -9.97
N LYS A 48 1.96 -11.43 -8.89
CA LYS A 48 1.88 -10.57 -7.70
C LYS A 48 3.25 -10.39 -7.05
N GLU A 49 4.00 -11.47 -6.88
CA GLU A 49 5.37 -11.41 -6.36
C GLU A 49 6.28 -10.57 -7.26
N TYR A 50 6.10 -10.64 -8.58
CA TYR A 50 6.86 -9.88 -9.56
C TYR A 50 6.60 -8.36 -9.49
N THR A 51 5.35 -7.94 -9.33
CA THR A 51 5.01 -6.50 -9.18
C THR A 51 5.45 -5.93 -7.84
N HIS A 52 5.52 -6.76 -6.79
CA HIS A 52 5.98 -6.35 -5.45
C HIS A 52 7.49 -6.51 -5.24
N PHE A 53 8.22 -6.90 -6.29
CA PHE A 53 9.66 -7.20 -6.23
C PHE A 53 10.02 -8.23 -5.14
N ASN A 54 9.09 -9.12 -4.78
CA ASN A 54 9.33 -10.08 -3.71
C ASN A 54 10.53 -10.95 -4.08
N PRO A 55 11.50 -11.06 -3.16
CA PRO A 55 12.71 -11.77 -3.49
C PRO A 55 12.45 -13.27 -3.40
N LYS A 56 13.06 -14.04 -4.30
CA LYS A 56 13.06 -15.51 -4.18
C LYS A 56 13.93 -16.00 -3.01
N ASP A 57 14.87 -15.17 -2.54
CA ASP A 57 15.82 -15.47 -1.46
C ASP A 57 15.83 -14.38 -0.37
N GLU A 58 16.02 -14.79 0.89
CA GLU A 58 16.03 -13.95 2.12
C GLU A 58 17.24 -13.00 2.28
N GLY A 59 18.00 -12.74 1.21
CA GLY A 59 19.12 -11.77 1.23
C GLY A 59 18.67 -10.32 1.46
N ASP A 60 19.61 -9.38 1.36
CA ASP A 60 19.38 -7.93 1.56
C ASP A 60 18.27 -7.38 0.63
N TYR A 61 17.04 -7.39 1.12
CA TYR A 61 15.86 -6.99 0.35
C TYR A 61 15.82 -5.49 0.14
N THR A 62 16.11 -4.71 1.18
CA THR A 62 16.06 -3.25 1.12
C THR A 62 17.19 -2.69 0.26
N GLY A 63 18.39 -3.28 0.30
CA GLY A 63 19.47 -2.95 -0.62
C GLY A 63 19.12 -3.19 -2.09
N ARG A 64 18.54 -4.37 -2.40
CA ARG A 64 18.06 -4.67 -3.76
C ARG A 64 16.97 -3.72 -4.24
N LEU A 65 16.01 -3.38 -3.37
CA LEU A 65 14.97 -2.40 -3.70
C LEU A 65 15.55 -1.01 -3.97
N LYS A 66 16.59 -0.59 -3.23
CA LYS A 66 17.26 0.70 -3.47
C LYS A 66 17.88 0.77 -4.86
N GLU A 67 18.49 -0.32 -5.33
CA GLU A 67 19.07 -0.41 -6.67
C GLU A 67 17.99 -0.35 -7.76
N LEU A 68 16.90 -1.11 -7.58
CA LEU A 68 15.75 -1.09 -8.48
C LEU A 68 15.12 0.31 -8.51
N TYR A 69 14.87 0.90 -7.36
CA TYR A 69 14.36 2.28 -7.24
C TYR A 69 15.22 3.25 -8.04
N SER A 70 16.55 3.20 -7.84
CA SER A 70 17.51 4.05 -8.54
C SER A 70 17.48 3.87 -10.06
N SER A 71 17.16 2.66 -10.54
CA SER A 71 16.97 2.37 -11.96
C SER A 71 15.67 2.96 -12.48
N TYR A 72 14.53 2.69 -11.81
CA TYR A 72 13.21 3.14 -12.25
C TYR A 72 13.06 4.66 -12.26
N ILE A 73 13.52 5.34 -11.20
CA ILE A 73 13.35 6.79 -11.09
C ILE A 73 14.09 7.56 -12.19
N LYS A 74 15.13 6.95 -12.79
CA LYS A 74 15.92 7.54 -13.89
C LYS A 74 15.41 7.19 -15.28
N GLN A 75 14.40 6.31 -15.41
CA GLN A 75 13.87 5.91 -16.73
C GLN A 75 13.22 7.09 -17.46
N ARG A 76 12.69 8.07 -16.73
CA ARG A 76 12.10 9.28 -17.28
C ARG A 76 12.47 10.48 -16.41
N THR A 77 12.56 11.63 -17.05
CA THR A 77 12.87 12.91 -16.39
C THR A 77 11.62 13.66 -15.94
N ASP A 78 10.42 13.19 -16.30
CA ASP A 78 9.18 13.88 -15.91
C ASP A 78 8.90 13.73 -14.42
N GLU A 79 8.52 14.83 -13.78
CA GLU A 79 8.32 14.86 -12.33
C GLU A 79 7.17 13.96 -11.87
N GLY A 80 6.12 13.82 -12.69
CA GLY A 80 5.01 12.91 -12.42
C GLY A 80 5.49 11.46 -12.30
N TRP A 81 6.32 10.98 -13.24
CA TRP A 81 6.95 9.67 -13.16
C TRP A 81 7.80 9.48 -11.91
N LYS A 82 8.62 10.47 -11.54
CA LYS A 82 9.43 10.35 -10.32
C LYS A 82 8.56 10.19 -9.08
N TRP A 83 7.48 10.96 -8.97
CA TRP A 83 6.50 10.83 -7.90
C TRP A 83 5.75 9.49 -7.95
N PHE A 84 5.37 9.02 -9.13
CA PHE A 84 4.81 7.68 -9.31
C PHE A 84 5.75 6.58 -8.81
N VAL A 85 7.04 6.63 -9.17
CA VAL A 85 8.05 5.66 -8.70
C VAL A 85 8.23 5.73 -7.18
N ARG A 86 8.27 6.93 -6.59
CA ARG A 86 8.32 7.11 -5.12
C ARG A 86 7.13 6.43 -4.44
N GLY A 87 5.91 6.66 -4.94
CA GLY A 87 4.70 6.02 -4.43
C GLY A 87 4.73 4.50 -4.55
N TYR A 88 5.17 3.98 -5.70
CA TYR A 88 5.28 2.55 -5.97
C TYR A 88 6.20 1.84 -4.97
N PHE A 89 7.40 2.37 -4.75
CA PHE A 89 8.33 1.74 -3.81
C PHE A 89 7.89 1.92 -2.36
N MET A 90 7.15 2.98 -2.03
CA MET A 90 6.50 3.11 -0.72
C MET A 90 5.44 2.05 -0.48
N HIS A 91 4.64 1.68 -1.49
CA HIS A 91 3.69 0.57 -1.37
C HIS A 91 4.42 -0.71 -0.96
N VAL A 92 5.44 -1.07 -1.74
CA VAL A 92 6.21 -2.30 -1.54
C VAL A 92 6.85 -2.35 -0.15
N MET A 93 7.38 -1.23 0.32
CA MET A 93 7.97 -1.14 1.65
C MET A 93 6.93 -1.12 2.78
N THR A 94 5.74 -0.57 2.53
CA THR A 94 4.61 -0.66 3.47
C THR A 94 4.19 -2.11 3.66
N ASP A 95 4.08 -2.89 2.59
CA ASP A 95 3.81 -4.33 2.67
C ASP A 95 4.88 -5.06 3.45
N TYR A 96 6.14 -4.77 3.14
CA TYR A 96 7.29 -5.36 3.82
C TYR A 96 7.22 -5.17 5.34
N TYR A 97 6.85 -3.97 5.80
CA TYR A 97 6.68 -3.68 7.22
C TYR A 97 5.42 -4.32 7.79
N TRP A 98 4.29 -4.28 7.08
CA TRP A 98 3.03 -4.88 7.55
C TRP A 98 3.17 -6.38 7.82
N PHE A 99 3.85 -7.11 6.94
CA PHE A 99 4.11 -8.54 7.12
C PHE A 99 5.10 -8.86 8.25
N ARG A 100 5.78 -7.85 8.80
CA ARG A 100 6.71 -7.97 9.94
C ARG A 100 6.16 -7.41 11.25
N SER A 101 4.96 -6.82 11.23
CA SER A 101 4.31 -6.27 12.42
C SER A 101 2.85 -6.71 12.50
N VAL A 102 1.96 -6.04 11.78
CA VAL A 102 0.50 -6.18 11.92
C VAL A 102 0.02 -7.59 11.61
N HIS A 103 0.51 -8.21 10.53
CA HIS A 103 0.05 -9.53 10.14
C HIS A 103 0.45 -10.62 11.15
N PRO A 104 1.73 -10.75 11.59
CA PRO A 104 2.09 -11.69 12.66
C PRO A 104 1.30 -11.45 13.96
N GLU A 105 1.11 -10.20 14.37
CA GLU A 105 0.32 -9.88 15.57
C GLU A 105 -1.15 -10.29 15.44
N PHE A 106 -1.76 -10.09 14.27
CA PHE A 106 -3.11 -10.56 13.98
C PHE A 106 -3.22 -12.07 14.19
N VAL A 107 -2.31 -12.85 13.58
CA VAL A 107 -2.30 -14.32 13.71
C VAL A 107 -2.13 -14.74 15.17
N GLU A 108 -1.22 -14.10 15.91
CA GLU A 108 -1.00 -14.40 17.33
C GLU A 108 -2.26 -14.13 18.18
N ARG A 109 -2.95 -13.01 17.94
CA ARG A 109 -4.14 -12.62 18.69
C ARG A 109 -5.33 -13.53 18.42
N VAL A 110 -5.56 -13.84 17.15
CA VAL A 110 -6.57 -14.82 16.74
C VAL A 110 -6.33 -16.16 17.43
N ASN A 111 -5.10 -16.68 17.36
CA ASN A 111 -4.76 -17.94 18.02
C ASN A 111 -5.01 -17.88 19.54
N LYS A 112 -4.62 -16.78 20.21
CA LYS A 112 -4.86 -16.60 21.64
C LYS A 112 -6.34 -16.52 22.01
N ALA A 113 -7.16 -15.90 21.16
CA ALA A 113 -8.60 -15.81 21.36
C ALA A 113 -9.29 -17.17 21.18
N ASP A 114 -8.74 -18.05 20.32
CA ASP A 114 -9.31 -19.38 20.06
C ASP A 114 -8.88 -20.44 21.08
N LEU A 115 -7.72 -20.26 21.74
CA LEU A 115 -7.19 -21.19 22.77
C LEU A 115 -8.22 -21.62 23.84
N PRO A 116 -9.04 -20.73 24.43
CA PRO A 116 -9.96 -21.12 25.50
C PRO A 116 -11.15 -21.98 25.04
N ILE A 117 -11.41 -22.07 23.73
CA ILE A 117 -12.60 -22.72 23.15
C ILE A 117 -12.22 -24.04 22.43
N ASP A 118 -10.97 -24.52 22.58
CA ASP A 118 -10.42 -25.70 21.89
C ASP A 118 -10.75 -25.73 20.38
N THR A 119 -10.79 -24.54 19.79
CA THR A 119 -11.10 -24.32 18.39
C THR A 119 -9.83 -23.82 17.72
N SER A 120 -9.61 -24.18 16.46
CA SER A 120 -8.54 -23.61 15.65
C SER A 120 -9.13 -23.28 14.29
N ARG A 121 -9.04 -22.01 13.89
CA ARG A 121 -9.46 -21.60 12.55
C ARG A 121 -8.58 -22.26 11.49
N SER A 122 -9.19 -22.77 10.44
CA SER A 122 -8.51 -23.17 9.21
C SER A 122 -7.82 -21.97 8.57
N LYS A 123 -6.89 -22.23 7.63
CA LYS A 123 -6.23 -21.17 6.86
C LYS A 123 -7.22 -20.29 6.08
N GLU A 124 -8.29 -20.89 5.57
CA GLU A 124 -9.34 -20.21 4.81
C GLU A 124 -10.16 -19.29 5.71
N GLU A 125 -10.54 -19.75 6.91
CA GLU A 125 -11.25 -18.94 7.89
C GLU A 125 -10.41 -17.77 8.39
N LEU A 126 -9.13 -18.01 8.65
CA LEU A 126 -8.17 -16.97 9.04
C LEU A 126 -8.00 -15.91 7.95
N ALA A 127 -7.87 -16.34 6.68
CA ALA A 127 -7.77 -15.43 5.55
C ALA A 127 -9.06 -14.62 5.36
N ARG A 128 -10.23 -15.26 5.49
CA ARG A 128 -11.52 -14.57 5.40
C ARG A 128 -11.67 -13.52 6.48
N LEU A 129 -11.37 -13.86 7.73
CA LEU A 129 -11.41 -12.91 8.86
C LEU A 129 -10.45 -11.75 8.63
N TYR A 130 -9.23 -12.03 8.20
CA TYR A 130 -8.24 -11.01 7.88
C TYR A 130 -8.79 -10.00 6.87
N TYR A 131 -9.34 -10.48 5.74
CA TYR A 131 -9.88 -9.59 4.70
C TYR A 131 -11.12 -8.83 5.17
N GLN A 132 -12.03 -9.46 5.91
CA GLN A 132 -13.19 -8.76 6.48
C GLN A 132 -12.78 -7.57 7.37
N GLU A 133 -11.77 -7.76 8.21
CA GLU A 133 -11.30 -6.67 9.08
C GLU A 133 -10.51 -5.61 8.32
N THR A 134 -9.64 -5.99 7.38
CA THR A 134 -8.90 -5.00 6.58
C THR A 134 -9.83 -4.22 5.65
N ASP A 135 -10.83 -4.86 5.05
CA ASP A 135 -11.85 -4.19 4.22
C ASP A 135 -12.59 -3.16 5.09
N GLN A 136 -13.05 -3.57 6.27
CA GLN A 136 -13.75 -2.67 7.17
C GLN A 136 -12.88 -1.49 7.63
N ILE A 137 -11.58 -1.71 7.87
CA ILE A 137 -10.64 -0.61 8.13
C ILE A 137 -10.57 0.35 6.95
N ASP A 138 -10.50 -0.15 5.73
CA ASP A 138 -10.46 0.67 4.53
C ASP A 138 -11.72 1.52 4.37
N PHE A 139 -12.91 0.94 4.59
CA PHE A 139 -14.17 1.69 4.62
C PHE A 139 -14.19 2.75 5.72
N ASN A 140 -13.71 2.42 6.93
CA ASN A 140 -13.62 3.36 8.05
C ASN A 140 -12.70 4.54 7.72
N LEU A 141 -11.54 4.29 7.09
CA LEU A 141 -10.62 5.33 6.65
C LEU A 141 -11.22 6.17 5.53
N TYR A 142 -11.84 5.54 4.53
CA TYR A 142 -12.45 6.23 3.40
C TYR A 142 -13.56 7.20 3.83
N ARG A 143 -14.43 6.77 4.75
CA ARG A 143 -15.60 7.56 5.19
C ARG A 143 -15.30 8.47 6.38
N GLY A 144 -14.35 8.08 7.24
CA GLY A 144 -14.12 8.72 8.54
C GLY A 144 -12.99 9.76 8.56
N THR A 145 -12.25 9.92 7.46
CA THR A 145 -11.13 10.86 7.42
C THR A 145 -11.41 12.03 6.48
N SER A 146 -10.96 13.23 6.86
CA SER A 146 -11.18 14.45 6.06
C SER A 146 -10.31 14.54 4.81
N TRP A 147 -9.23 13.75 4.74
CA TRP A 147 -8.29 13.79 3.61
C TRP A 147 -8.73 12.90 2.43
N SER A 148 -9.63 11.93 2.64
CA SER A 148 -9.97 10.92 1.64
C SER A 148 -10.57 11.53 0.38
N GLU A 149 -11.51 12.48 0.52
CA GLU A 149 -12.17 13.14 -0.61
C GLU A 149 -11.16 13.82 -1.53
N GLU A 150 -10.21 14.56 -0.96
CA GLU A 150 -9.18 15.26 -1.71
C GLU A 150 -8.22 14.29 -2.41
N VAL A 151 -7.76 13.24 -1.70
CA VAL A 151 -6.91 12.19 -2.28
C VAL A 151 -7.58 11.54 -3.49
N TRP A 152 -8.86 11.17 -3.37
CA TRP A 152 -9.61 10.56 -4.46
C TRP A 152 -9.91 11.52 -5.60
N ARG A 153 -10.17 12.80 -5.32
CA ARG A 153 -10.31 13.85 -6.34
C ARG A 153 -9.06 13.93 -7.21
N VAL A 154 -7.88 13.96 -6.58
CA VAL A 154 -6.61 14.05 -7.31
C VAL A 154 -6.29 12.73 -8.05
N LEU A 155 -6.46 11.58 -7.41
CA LEU A 155 -6.30 10.25 -8.03
C LEU A 155 -7.17 10.09 -9.29
N ASN A 156 -8.44 10.48 -9.22
CA ASN A 156 -9.38 10.34 -10.35
C ASN A 156 -9.00 11.23 -11.53
N SER A 157 -8.26 12.32 -11.30
CA SER A 157 -7.73 13.19 -12.35
C SER A 157 -6.35 12.77 -12.89
N SER A 158 -5.71 11.78 -12.26
CA SER A 158 -4.35 11.37 -12.59
C SER A 158 -4.30 10.50 -13.85
N LEU A 159 -3.26 10.70 -14.66
CA LEU A 159 -2.97 9.87 -15.82
C LEU A 159 -2.22 8.60 -15.41
N GLY A 160 -2.49 7.48 -16.08
CA GLY A 160 -1.80 6.21 -15.86
C GLY A 160 -0.36 6.22 -16.38
N TYR A 161 0.51 5.49 -15.70
CA TYR A 161 1.89 5.24 -16.13
C TYR A 161 2.09 3.76 -16.44
N ASN A 162 2.91 3.44 -17.42
CA ASN A 162 3.41 2.08 -17.58
C ASN A 162 4.59 1.88 -16.63
N MET A 163 4.50 0.90 -15.73
CA MET A 163 5.64 0.41 -14.99
C MET A 163 6.38 -0.61 -15.87
N THR A 164 7.53 -0.21 -16.41
CA THR A 164 8.29 -0.97 -17.42
C THR A 164 8.40 -2.45 -17.07
N ASP A 165 8.01 -3.29 -18.03
CA ASP A 165 7.96 -4.75 -17.97
C ASP A 165 7.09 -5.36 -16.84
N ARG A 166 6.27 -4.57 -16.13
CA ARG A 166 5.48 -5.01 -14.97
C ARG A 166 3.99 -4.79 -15.13
N LEU A 167 3.59 -3.53 -15.27
CA LEU A 167 2.20 -3.11 -15.24
C LEU A 167 1.96 -2.07 -16.32
N THR A 168 0.83 -2.21 -16.99
CA THR A 168 0.34 -1.26 -17.97
C THR A 168 -0.40 -0.11 -17.27
N ALA A 169 -0.42 1.05 -17.92
CA ALA A 169 -1.20 2.20 -17.48
C ALA A 169 -2.70 1.86 -17.35
N ASP A 170 -3.21 1.00 -18.23
CA ASP A 170 -4.59 0.54 -18.22
C ASP A 170 -4.90 -0.31 -16.98
N GLU A 171 -4.06 -1.29 -16.63
CA GLU A 171 -4.21 -2.07 -15.39
C GLU A 171 -4.27 -1.15 -14.17
N ILE A 172 -3.35 -0.19 -14.08
CA ILE A 172 -3.25 0.76 -12.96
C ILE A 172 -4.49 1.64 -12.86
N VAL A 173 -4.97 2.18 -13.98
CA VAL A 173 -6.19 3.02 -14.00
C VAL A 173 -7.42 2.19 -13.65
N ARG A 174 -7.56 0.98 -14.21
CA ARG A 174 -8.67 0.08 -13.86
C ARG A 174 -8.68 -0.30 -12.38
N TRP A 175 -7.51 -0.49 -11.77
CA TRP A 175 -7.40 -0.79 -10.35
C TRP A 175 -7.82 0.40 -9.47
N ARG A 176 -7.42 1.63 -9.83
CA ARG A 176 -7.90 2.85 -9.17
C ARG A 176 -9.43 2.92 -9.22
N ASP A 177 -10.01 2.76 -10.41
CA ASP A 177 -11.46 2.88 -10.62
C ASP A 177 -12.22 1.77 -9.90
N HIS A 178 -11.70 0.53 -9.92
CA HIS A 178 -12.21 -0.60 -9.15
C HIS A 178 -12.20 -0.31 -7.64
N THR A 179 -11.07 0.17 -7.11
CA THR A 179 -10.92 0.48 -5.68
C THR A 179 -11.89 1.59 -5.26
N PHE A 180 -12.02 2.65 -6.07
CA PHE A 180 -12.98 3.71 -5.82
C PHE A 180 -14.42 3.17 -5.81
N SER A 181 -14.78 2.34 -6.79
CA SER A 181 -16.12 1.73 -6.85
C SER A 181 -16.39 0.83 -5.66
N PHE A 182 -15.40 0.04 -5.21
CA PHE A 182 -15.51 -0.83 -4.05
C PHE A 182 -15.80 -0.04 -2.76
N LEU A 183 -15.05 1.03 -2.51
CA LEU A 183 -15.20 1.87 -1.30
C LEU A 183 -16.52 2.66 -1.26
N ASN A 184 -17.14 2.88 -2.42
CA ASN A 184 -18.49 3.45 -2.54
C ASN A 184 -19.60 2.39 -2.53
N GLY A 185 -19.25 1.11 -2.39
CA GLY A 185 -20.16 0.00 -2.27
C GLY A 185 -20.55 -0.35 -0.83
N GLU A 186 -20.97 -1.59 -0.65
CA GLU A 186 -21.34 -2.15 0.65
C GLU A 186 -20.10 -2.57 1.43
N GLU A 187 -20.02 -2.12 2.68
CA GLU A 187 -18.96 -2.52 3.61
C GLU A 187 -19.28 -3.86 4.28
N PRO A 188 -18.30 -4.57 4.87
CA PRO A 188 -18.55 -5.78 5.65
C PRO A 188 -19.55 -5.59 6.80
N GLY A 189 -19.62 -4.38 7.37
CA GLY A 189 -20.56 -4.00 8.42
C GLY A 189 -20.19 -4.54 9.79
N ILE A 190 -18.89 -4.71 10.06
CA ILE A 190 -18.37 -5.26 11.31
C ILE A 190 -17.59 -4.21 12.11
N THR A 191 -17.32 -4.51 13.38
CA THR A 191 -16.30 -3.79 14.16
C THR A 191 -15.04 -4.65 14.16
N PRO A 192 -13.91 -4.18 13.60
CA PRO A 192 -12.66 -4.95 13.63
C PRO A 192 -12.21 -5.23 15.06
N GLU A 193 -11.90 -6.48 15.35
CA GLU A 193 -11.48 -6.95 16.68
C GLU A 193 -9.96 -7.08 16.76
N PHE A 194 -9.33 -7.63 15.72
CA PHE A 194 -7.89 -7.95 15.74
C PHE A 194 -7.03 -6.90 15.03
N ILE A 195 -7.49 -6.38 13.89
CA ILE A 195 -6.86 -5.30 13.10
C ILE A 195 -7.68 -4.02 13.35
N THR A 196 -7.58 -3.48 14.57
CA THR A 196 -8.35 -2.30 14.97
C THR A 196 -7.81 -1.00 14.36
N GLY A 197 -8.65 0.03 14.30
CA GLY A 197 -8.23 1.37 13.83
C GLY A 197 -7.06 1.93 14.62
N GLU A 198 -7.02 1.70 15.94
CA GLU A 198 -5.90 2.11 16.81
C GLU A 198 -4.58 1.43 16.41
N ARG A 199 -4.61 0.13 16.12
CA ARG A 199 -3.42 -0.62 15.68
C ARG A 199 -2.91 -0.13 14.34
N VAL A 200 -3.83 0.09 13.41
CA VAL A 200 -3.51 0.62 12.09
C VAL A 200 -2.93 2.04 12.24
N GLN A 201 -3.46 2.86 13.14
CA GLN A 201 -2.93 4.19 13.41
C GLN A 201 -1.49 4.17 13.92
N VAL A 202 -1.17 3.28 14.88
CA VAL A 202 0.22 3.09 15.35
C VAL A 202 1.13 2.62 14.22
N PHE A 203 0.68 1.65 13.43
CA PHE A 203 1.44 1.17 12.27
C PHE A 203 1.73 2.29 11.26
N VAL A 204 0.73 3.13 10.97
CA VAL A 204 0.85 4.27 10.06
C VAL A 204 1.89 5.26 10.57
N GLU A 205 1.85 5.64 11.85
CA GLU A 205 2.79 6.59 12.45
C GLU A 205 4.24 6.09 12.34
N GLU A 206 4.50 4.86 12.79
CA GLU A 206 5.84 4.28 12.72
C GLU A 206 6.33 4.11 11.27
N THR A 207 5.43 3.74 10.36
CA THR A 207 5.78 3.48 8.96
C THR A 207 6.08 4.78 8.21
N VAL A 208 5.36 5.87 8.50
CA VAL A 208 5.63 7.19 7.92
C VAL A 208 7.07 7.63 8.21
N GLU A 209 7.51 7.54 9.47
CA GLU A 209 8.88 7.92 9.85
C GLU A 209 9.93 7.07 9.13
N ARG A 210 9.72 5.75 9.08
CA ARG A 210 10.64 4.81 8.42
C ARG A 210 10.74 5.08 6.91
N LEU A 211 9.62 5.32 6.25
CA LEU A 211 9.57 5.57 4.81
C LEU A 211 10.17 6.93 4.44
N ILE A 212 9.97 7.97 5.26
CA ILE A 212 10.65 9.27 5.07
C ILE A 212 12.16 9.08 5.15
N ALA A 213 12.66 8.43 6.22
CA ALA A 213 14.09 8.18 6.38
C ALA A 213 14.67 7.34 5.21
N MET A 214 13.92 6.35 4.75
CA MET A 214 14.27 5.53 3.59
C MET A 214 14.34 6.36 2.31
N LEU A 215 13.30 7.13 1.99
CA LEU A 215 13.24 7.98 0.81
C LEU A 215 14.37 9.00 0.80
N SER A 216 14.64 9.68 1.92
CA SER A 216 15.80 10.58 2.04
C SER A 216 17.11 9.83 1.78
N SER A 217 17.26 8.61 2.26
CA SER A 217 18.47 7.82 2.02
C SER A 217 18.62 7.41 0.55
N TRP A 218 17.52 7.10 -0.13
CA TRP A 218 17.51 6.54 -1.50
C TRP A 218 17.49 7.61 -2.58
N ASP A 219 16.85 8.74 -2.32
CA ASP A 219 16.59 9.82 -3.27
C ASP A 219 17.31 11.11 -2.85
N PRO A 220 18.44 11.43 -3.51
CA PRO A 220 19.15 12.68 -3.25
C PRO A 220 18.30 13.94 -3.49
N GLU A 221 17.28 13.89 -4.35
CA GLU A 221 16.41 15.05 -4.61
C GLU A 221 15.53 15.38 -3.39
N LEU A 222 15.11 14.37 -2.63
CA LEU A 222 14.28 14.54 -1.44
C LEU A 222 15.08 14.91 -0.19
N ARG A 223 16.39 14.62 -0.14
CA ARG A 223 17.26 15.00 1.00
C ARG A 223 17.28 16.49 1.29
N ASN A 224 17.02 17.32 0.29
CA ASN A 224 17.04 18.78 0.43
C ASN A 224 15.67 19.36 0.80
N LEU A 225 14.62 18.52 0.87
CA LEU A 225 13.24 18.91 1.16
C LEU A 225 12.77 18.44 2.55
N ILE A 226 13.54 17.57 3.21
CA ILE A 226 13.26 16.94 4.53
C ILE A 226 14.33 17.39 5.50
#